data_AF-A0A3S4I7U0-F1
#
_entry.id   AF-A0A3S4I7U0-F1
#
_cell.length_a   1.000
_cell.length_b   1.000
_cell.length_c   1.000
_cell.angle_alpha   90.00
_cell.angle_beta   90.00
_cell.angle_gamma   90.00
#
_symmetry.space_group_name_H-M   'P 1'
#
loop_
_entity.id
_entity.type
_entity.pdbx_description
1 polymer ?
#
loop_
_entity_poly.entity_id
_entity_poly.type
_entity_poly.pdbx_seq_one_letter_code
_entity_poly.pdbx_strand_id
1 'polypeptide(L)' 'MVKDILAPGLRVVFCGINPGLSSANTGFPFAHPANRFWKVIHLAGFTIDS' A
#
# COMPACT_ATOMS: atom_id res chain seq x y z
N MET A 1 -4.20 -4.12 -13.44
CA MET A 1 -4.31 -2.67 -13.11
C MET A 1 -4.47 -2.57 -11.60
N VAL A 2 -3.69 -1.71 -10.95
CA VAL A 2 -3.84 -1.43 -9.50
C VAL A 2 -4.80 -0.25 -9.36
N LYS A 3 -5.82 -0.38 -8.51
CA LYS A 3 -6.77 0.70 -8.25
C LYS A 3 -6.27 1.60 -7.12
N ASP A 4 -6.51 2.89 -7.24
CA ASP A 4 -6.26 3.85 -6.17
C ASP A 4 -7.20 3.60 -4.99
N ILE A 5 -6.67 3.76 -3.77
CA ILE A 5 -7.43 3.67 -2.52
C ILE A 5 -7.50 5.08 -1.95
N LEU A 6 -8.56 5.80 -2.30
CA LEU A 6 -8.77 7.19 -1.94
C LEU A 6 -10.18 7.41 -1.39
N ALA A 7 -10.27 8.26 -0.37
CA ALA A 7 -11.51 8.72 0.21
C ALA A 7 -11.33 10.15 0.77
N PRO A 8 -12.40 10.94 0.93
CA PRO A 8 -12.33 12.20 1.67
C PRO A 8 -11.92 11.96 3.14
N GLY A 9 -11.22 12.92 3.75
CA GLY A 9 -10.88 12.89 5.18
C GLY A 9 -9.72 11.97 5.56
N LEU A 10 -8.95 11.45 4.59
CA LEU A 10 -7.73 10.68 4.88
C LEU A 10 -6.68 11.55 5.56
N ARG A 11 -6.05 11.04 6.62
CA ARG A 11 -4.93 11.72 7.28
C ARG A 11 -3.66 11.73 6.43
N VAL A 12 -3.44 10.67 5.65
CA VAL A 12 -2.27 10.46 4.81
C VAL A 12 -2.69 9.73 3.53
N VAL A 13 -2.07 10.09 2.41
CA VAL A 13 -2.10 9.32 1.15
C VAL A 13 -0.66 8.90 0.84
N PHE A 14 -0.42 7.60 0.69
CA PHE A 14 0.87 7.08 0.27
C PHE A 14 0.91 6.94 -1.26
N CYS A 15 1.90 7.56 -1.90
CA CYS A 15 2.09 7.51 -3.35
C CYS A 15 3.41 6.80 -3.68
N GLY A 16 3.34 5.69 -4.43
CA GLY A 16 4.50 5.00 -4.98
C GLY A 16 4.87 5.52 -6.38
N ILE A 17 6.02 5.11 -6.91
CA ILE A 17 6.45 5.50 -8.27
C ILE A 17 5.56 4.82 -9.33
N ASN A 18 5.47 3.49 -9.29
CA ASN A 18 4.66 2.68 -10.19
C ASN A 18 4.43 1.27 -9.62
N PRO A 19 3.40 0.55 -10.07
CA PRO A 19 3.23 -0.86 -9.72
C PRO A 19 4.39 -1.72 -10.23
N GLY A 20 5.01 -2.49 -9.34
CA GLY A 20 5.88 -3.60 -9.74
C GLY A 20 5.07 -4.79 -10.30
N LEU A 21 5.75 -5.76 -10.92
CA LEU A 21 5.09 -6.90 -11.60
C LEU A 21 4.08 -7.64 -10.71
N SER A 22 4.44 -7.99 -9.46
CA SER A 22 3.51 -8.65 -8.53
C SER A 22 2.27 -7.81 -8.26
N SER A 23 2.42 -6.49 -8.06
CA SER A 23 1.29 -5.57 -7.87
C SER A 23 0.44 -5.42 -9.11
N ALA A 24 1.06 -5.33 -10.28
CA ALA A 24 0.34 -5.24 -11.55
C ALA A 24 -0.52 -6.49 -11.80
N ASN A 25 0.01 -7.66 -11.44
CA ASN A 25 -0.64 -8.97 -11.61
C ASN A 25 -1.77 -9.21 -10.60
N THR A 26 -1.57 -8.87 -9.32
CA THR A 26 -2.59 -9.10 -8.28
C THR A 26 -3.61 -7.99 -8.18
N GLY A 27 -3.30 -6.80 -8.71
CA GLY A 27 -4.14 -5.61 -8.57
C GLY A 27 -4.02 -4.90 -7.22
N PHE A 28 -3.15 -5.38 -6.32
CA PHE A 28 -2.93 -4.77 -5.00
C PHE A 28 -1.65 -3.93 -4.96
N PRO A 29 -1.66 -2.73 -4.34
CA PRO A 29 -0.45 -1.94 -4.16
C PRO A 29 0.53 -2.65 -3.21
N PHE A 30 1.83 -2.51 -3.50
CA PHE A 30 2.93 -3.07 -2.70
C PHE A 30 2.84 -4.58 -2.42
N ALA A 31 2.42 -5.39 -3.40
CA ALA A 31 2.08 -6.81 -3.21
C ALA A 31 3.28 -7.77 -3.19
N HIS A 32 4.47 -7.33 -3.62
CA HIS A 32 5.65 -8.20 -3.61
C HIS A 32 6.10 -8.45 -2.16
N PRO A 33 6.35 -9.71 -1.71
CA PRO A 33 6.69 -10.01 -0.32
C PRO A 33 7.94 -9.30 0.22
N ALA A 34 8.92 -9.02 -0.65
CA ALA A 34 10.11 -8.25 -0.27
C ALA A 34 9.84 -6.74 -0.09
N ASN A 35 8.67 -6.24 -0.50
CA ASN A 35 8.28 -4.85 -0.28
C ASN A 35 7.90 -4.66 1.20
N ARG A 36 8.56 -3.73 1.88
CA ARG A 36 8.39 -3.52 3.33
C ARG A 36 7.22 -2.62 3.70
N PHE A 37 6.51 -2.03 2.72
CA PHE A 37 5.48 -1.01 2.94
C PHE A 37 4.50 -1.39 4.06
N TRP A 38 3.85 -2.55 3.96
CA TRP A 38 2.84 -2.97 4.92
C TRP A 38 3.39 -3.16 6.34
N LYS A 39 4.58 -3.77 6.46
CA LYS A 39 5.26 -3.91 7.75
C LYS A 39 5.64 -2.55 8.34
N VAL A 40 6.12 -1.62 7.50
CA VAL A 40 6.56 -0.28 7.93
C VAL A 40 5.38 0.55 8.41
N ILE A 41 4.27 0.62 7.66
CA ILE A 41 3.13 1.47 8.06
C ILE A 41 2.45 0.93 9.33
N HIS A 42 2.48 -0.39 9.54
CA HIS A 42 1.97 -1.01 10.74
C HIS A 42 2.82 -0.64 11.96
N LEU A 43 4.14 -0.84 11.89
CA LEU A 43 5.05 -0.49 12.99
C LEU A 43 5.12 1.03 13.25
N ALA A 44 4.85 1.84 12.24
CA ALA A 44 4.76 3.30 12.37
C ALA A 44 3.40 3.77 12.93
N GLY A 45 2.46 2.87 13.21
CA GLY A 45 1.17 3.19 13.83
C GLY A 45 0.11 3.75 12.87
N PHE A 46 0.26 3.54 11.56
CA PHE A 46 -0.77 3.92 10.58
C PHE A 46 -1.86 2.86 10.42
N THR A 47 -1.63 1.63 10.89
CA THR A 47 -2.65 0.59 10.98
C THR A 47 -2.73 0.07 12.42
N ILE A 48 -3.93 -0.32 12.83
CA ILE A 48 -4.14 -1.04 14.09
C ILE A 48 -3.91 -2.53 13.86
N ASP A 49 -3.46 -3.24 14.90
CA ASP A 49 -3.68 -4.68 14.97
C ASP A 49 -5.19 -4.90 15.10
N SER A 50 -5.74 -5.76 14.24
CA SER A 50 -7.13 -6.22 14.34
C SER A 50 -7.29 -7.28 15.42
#